data_AF-H1KI17-F1
#
_entry.id   AF-H1KI17-F1
#
_cell.length_a   1.000
_cell.length_b   1.000
_cell.length_c   1.000
_cell.angle_alpha   90.00
_cell.angle_beta   90.00
_cell.angle_gamma   90.00
#
_symmetry.space_group_name_H-M   'P 1'
#
loop_
_entity.id
_entity.type
_entity.pdbx_description
1 polymer ?
#
loop_
_entity_poly.entity_id
_entity_poly.type
_entity_poly.pdbx_seq_one_letter_code
_entity_poly.pdbx_strand_id
1 'polypeptide(L)'
;MLLPELAPDPLPPEAAEWRKALGALRPTSPPCRYLGTTAWANIHEACTDFIERFGAEAVRLGWTAPQIFGVHPEHGTLRVDWCGVMITGGQKAIGIEPNRILFGNVSGYRNTPGVPVGLPIWEFATRRGGK
;
A
#
# COMPACT_ATOMS: atom_id res chain seq x y z
N MET A 1 19.57 -34.98 -7.34
CA MET A 1 18.89 -34.16 -6.32
C MET A 1 17.99 -33.19 -7.07
N LEU A 2 16.68 -33.45 -7.13
CA LEU A 2 15.74 -32.46 -7.65
C LEU A 2 15.55 -31.40 -6.55
N LEU A 3 15.83 -30.14 -6.89
CA LEU A 3 15.39 -29.01 -6.07
C LEU A 3 13.85 -29.08 -5.98
N PRO A 4 13.26 -28.90 -4.78
CA PRO A 4 11.81 -28.83 -4.68
C PRO A 4 11.34 -27.66 -5.54
N GLU A 5 10.40 -27.95 -6.44
CA GLU A 5 9.72 -26.96 -7.26
C GLU A 5 9.04 -25.99 -6.31
N LEU A 6 9.56 -24.76 -6.24
CA LEU A 6 9.02 -23.72 -5.37
C LEU A 6 7.57 -23.51 -5.81
N ALA A 7 6.61 -23.81 -4.93
CA ALA A 7 5.21 -23.61 -5.24
C ALA A 7 5.01 -22.16 -5.74
N PRO A 8 4.26 -21.96 -6.84
CA PRO A 8 4.02 -20.62 -7.36
C PRO A 8 3.41 -19.75 -6.27
N ASP A 9 3.86 -18.50 -6.19
CA ASP A 9 3.30 -17.51 -5.26
C ASP A 9 1.77 -17.45 -5.45
N PRO A 10 0.97 -17.53 -4.37
CA PRO A 10 -0.48 -17.42 -4.49
C PRO A 10 -0.93 -16.04 -5.01
N LEU A 11 -0.07 -15.03 -4.98
CA LEU A 11 -0.35 -13.71 -5.55
C LEU A 11 0.10 -13.62 -7.02
N PRO A 12 -0.66 -12.89 -7.86
CA PRO A 12 -0.16 -12.51 -9.18
C PRO A 12 1.12 -11.68 -9.05
N PRO A 13 2.00 -11.69 -10.07
CA PRO A 13 3.33 -11.06 -10.00
C PRO A 13 3.33 -9.62 -9.48
N GLU A 14 2.34 -8.82 -9.88
CA GLU A 14 2.23 -7.43 -9.44
C GLU A 14 1.98 -7.31 -7.92
N ALA A 15 1.04 -8.10 -7.37
CA ALA A 15 0.76 -8.10 -5.94
C ALA A 15 1.90 -8.74 -5.11
N ALA A 16 2.61 -9.72 -5.67
CA ALA A 16 3.82 -10.27 -5.07
C ALA A 16 4.94 -9.21 -4.96
N GLU A 17 5.11 -8.35 -5.98
CA GLU A 17 6.04 -7.23 -5.90
C GLU A 17 5.60 -6.18 -4.87
N TRP A 18 4.30 -5.91 -4.72
CA TRP A 18 3.82 -5.04 -3.62
C TRP A 18 4.16 -5.63 -2.25
N ARG A 19 3.94 -6.94 -2.06
CA ARG A 19 4.28 -7.65 -0.82
C ARG A 19 5.76 -7.49 -0.48
N LYS A 20 6.62 -7.77 -1.45
CA LYS A 20 8.08 -7.66 -1.32
C LYS A 20 8.52 -6.22 -1.02
N ALA A 21 8.02 -5.24 -1.76
CA ALA A 21 8.42 -3.85 -1.63
C ALA A 21 7.97 -3.23 -0.29
N LEU A 22 6.74 -3.50 0.13
CA LEU A 22 6.23 -3.07 1.43
C LEU A 22 6.93 -3.80 2.58
N GLY A 23 7.18 -5.11 2.43
CA GLY A 23 7.86 -5.94 3.42
C GLY A 23 9.32 -5.53 3.68
N ALA A 24 9.97 -4.87 2.72
CA ALA A 24 11.30 -4.29 2.91
C ALA A 24 11.31 -3.06 3.84
N LEU A 25 10.16 -2.43 4.08
CA LEU A 25 10.02 -1.32 5.01
C LEU A 25 9.85 -1.83 6.45
N ARG A 26 10.62 -1.28 7.39
CA ARG A 26 10.51 -1.64 8.81
C ARG A 26 9.24 -1.04 9.43
N PRO A 27 8.38 -1.84 10.11
CA PRO A 27 7.20 -1.31 10.81
C PRO A 27 7.53 -0.32 11.93
N THR A 28 8.75 -0.35 12.45
CA THR A 28 9.23 0.53 13.54
C THR A 28 9.96 1.78 13.05
N SER A 29 10.14 1.95 11.74
CA SER A 29 10.84 3.09 11.15
C SER A 29 9.96 3.76 10.07
N PRO A 30 9.15 4.77 10.43
CA PRO A 30 8.26 5.41 9.46
C PRO A 30 9.08 6.06 8.34
N PRO A 31 8.72 5.82 7.05
CA PRO A 31 9.43 6.44 5.93
C PRO A 31 9.11 7.95 5.80
N CYS A 32 7.92 8.37 6.27
CA CYS A 32 7.45 9.74 6.23
C CYS A 32 7.77 10.48 7.53
N ARG A 33 8.40 11.67 7.43
CA ARG A 33 8.93 12.44 8.59
C ARG A 33 7.88 12.74 9.67
N TYR A 34 6.65 13.00 9.24
CA TYR A 34 5.55 13.44 10.12
C TYR A 34 4.60 12.30 10.48
N LEU A 35 4.93 11.06 10.11
CA LEU A 35 4.15 9.89 10.47
C LEU A 35 4.72 9.27 11.75
N GLY A 36 3.93 9.25 12.82
CA GLY A 36 4.34 8.63 14.08
C GLY A 36 4.53 7.12 13.96
N THR A 37 5.45 6.55 14.75
CA THR A 37 5.81 5.12 14.69
C THR A 37 4.62 4.19 14.89
N THR A 38 3.75 4.44 15.87
CA THR A 38 2.54 3.62 16.12
C THR A 38 1.56 3.70 14.94
N ALA A 39 1.32 4.89 14.40
CA ALA A 39 0.45 5.06 13.24
C ALA A 39 1.01 4.32 12.02
N TRP A 40 2.33 4.38 11.81
CA TRP A 40 3.00 3.64 10.75
C TRP A 40 2.90 2.12 10.94
N ALA A 41 3.14 1.61 12.15
CA ALA A 41 3.02 0.17 12.41
C ALA A 41 1.62 -0.35 12.07
N ASN A 42 0.56 0.39 12.45
CA ASN A 42 -0.81 0.04 12.10
C ASN A 42 -1.08 0.09 10.59
N ILE A 43 -0.59 1.11 9.89
CA ILE A 43 -0.70 1.22 8.42
C ILE A 43 0.04 0.09 7.73
N HIS A 44 1.27 -0.22 8.18
CA HIS A 44 2.08 -1.29 7.63
C HIS A 44 1.40 -2.66 7.79
N GLU A 45 0.87 -2.94 8.98
CA GLU A 45 0.08 -4.15 9.24
C GLU A 45 -1.17 -4.20 8.34
N ALA A 46 -1.94 -3.12 8.27
CA ALA A 46 -3.16 -3.08 7.46
C ALA A 46 -2.87 -3.23 5.95
N CYS A 47 -1.79 -2.64 5.44
CA CYS A 47 -1.36 -2.80 4.06
C CYS A 47 -0.88 -4.24 3.79
N THR A 48 -0.15 -4.84 4.72
CA THR A 48 0.29 -6.25 4.62
C THR A 48 -0.91 -7.19 4.58
N ASP A 49 -1.86 -7.04 5.51
CA ASP A 49 -3.12 -7.79 5.54
C ASP A 49 -3.92 -7.63 4.24
N PHE A 50 -4.01 -6.40 3.72
CA PHE A 50 -4.67 -6.12 2.45
C PHE A 50 -4.02 -6.86 1.28
N ILE A 51 -2.69 -6.87 1.18
CA ILE A 51 -1.98 -7.54 0.08
C ILE A 51 -2.27 -9.04 0.09
N GLU A 52 -2.18 -9.69 1.26
CA GLU A 52 -2.44 -11.13 1.35
C GLU A 52 -3.90 -11.51 1.06
N ARG A 53 -4.85 -10.70 1.52
CA ARG A 53 -6.29 -11.03 1.40
C ARG A 53 -6.91 -10.57 0.09
N PHE A 54 -6.49 -9.42 -0.42
CA PHE A 54 -7.12 -8.72 -1.53
C PHE A 54 -6.17 -8.37 -2.68
N GLY A 55 -4.86 -8.63 -2.57
CA GLY A 55 -3.88 -8.25 -3.60
C GLY A 55 -4.21 -8.84 -4.97
N ALA A 56 -4.58 -10.12 -5.04
CA ALA A 56 -4.97 -10.76 -6.30
C ALA A 56 -6.21 -10.13 -6.93
N GLU A 57 -7.23 -9.86 -6.12
CA GLU A 57 -8.47 -9.24 -6.55
C GLU A 57 -8.27 -7.77 -6.96
N ALA A 58 -7.42 -7.03 -6.23
CA ALA A 58 -7.06 -5.66 -6.53
C ALA A 58 -6.43 -5.55 -7.93
N VAL A 59 -5.46 -6.43 -8.25
CA VAL A 59 -4.85 -6.52 -9.58
C VAL A 59 -5.91 -6.84 -10.65
N ARG A 60 -6.78 -7.83 -10.39
CA ARG A 60 -7.86 -8.20 -11.33
C ARG A 60 -8.82 -7.04 -11.62
N LEU A 61 -9.09 -6.19 -10.62
CA LEU A 61 -9.94 -5.00 -10.72
C LEU A 61 -9.21 -3.77 -11.29
N GLY A 62 -7.92 -3.90 -11.62
CA GLY A 62 -7.09 -2.84 -12.19
C GLY A 62 -6.71 -1.76 -11.20
N TRP A 63 -6.63 -2.08 -9.90
CA TRP A 63 -6.02 -1.19 -8.92
C TRP A 63 -4.51 -1.16 -9.10
N THR A 64 -3.93 0.01 -8.93
CA THR A 64 -2.48 0.22 -9.04
C THR A 64 -1.85 0.48 -7.67
N ALA A 65 -0.55 0.20 -7.53
CA ALA A 65 0.18 0.50 -6.30
C ALA A 65 0.05 1.98 -5.85
N PRO A 66 0.16 2.99 -6.73
CA PRO A 66 -0.07 4.38 -6.34
C PRO A 66 -1.47 4.66 -5.76
N GLN A 67 -2.53 4.04 -6.29
CA GLN A 67 -3.89 4.25 -5.79
C GLN A 67 -4.11 3.64 -4.40
N ILE A 68 -3.38 2.57 -4.07
CA ILE A 68 -3.52 1.86 -2.79
C ILE A 68 -2.51 2.38 -1.75
N PHE A 69 -1.25 2.52 -2.14
CA PHE A 69 -0.09 2.76 -1.26
C PHE A 69 0.61 4.10 -1.51
N GLY A 70 0.00 4.98 -2.30
CA GLY A 70 0.59 6.25 -2.71
C GLY A 70 0.86 7.21 -1.55
N VAL A 71 1.88 8.04 -1.72
CA VAL A 71 2.18 9.21 -0.90
C VAL A 71 2.68 10.36 -1.79
N HIS A 72 2.66 11.58 -1.27
CA HIS A 72 3.21 12.72 -2.00
C HIS A 72 4.72 12.55 -2.26
N PRO A 73 5.23 12.83 -3.47
CA PRO A 73 6.63 12.61 -3.83
C PRO A 73 7.66 13.30 -2.93
N GLU A 74 7.38 14.53 -2.50
CA GLU A 74 8.28 15.32 -1.64
C GLU A 74 7.90 15.32 -0.15
N HIS A 75 6.59 15.35 0.15
CA HIS A 75 6.08 15.57 1.50
C HIS A 75 5.52 14.32 2.18
N GLY A 76 5.53 13.16 1.50
CA GLY A 76 5.01 11.91 2.04
C GLY A 76 3.53 12.02 2.43
N THR A 77 3.21 11.60 3.66
CA THR A 77 1.84 11.63 4.20
C THR A 77 1.33 13.00 4.64
N LEU A 78 2.16 14.05 4.63
CA LEU A 78 1.70 15.40 5.03
C LEU A 78 0.62 15.95 4.06
N ARG A 79 0.67 15.52 2.80
CA ARG A 79 -0.31 15.85 1.77
C ARG A 79 -1.25 14.66 1.57
N VAL A 80 -2.25 14.59 2.45
CA VAL A 80 -3.21 13.46 2.51
C VAL A 80 -4.01 13.29 1.22
N ASP A 81 -4.20 14.37 0.46
CA ASP A 81 -4.83 14.35 -0.86
C ASP A 81 -4.00 13.60 -1.92
N TRP A 82 -2.75 13.22 -1.64
CA TRP A 82 -1.95 12.36 -2.52
C TRP A 82 -1.91 10.91 -2.05
N CYS A 83 -2.45 10.64 -0.86
CA CYS A 83 -2.30 9.34 -0.24
C CYS A 83 -3.23 8.31 -0.89
N GLY A 84 -2.66 7.13 -1.15
CA GLY A 84 -3.43 5.97 -1.54
C GLY A 84 -4.34 5.52 -0.40
N VAL A 85 -5.39 4.78 -0.76
CA VAL A 85 -6.51 4.47 0.13
C VAL A 85 -6.09 3.72 1.41
N MET A 86 -5.08 2.85 1.34
CA MET A 86 -4.61 2.10 2.51
C MET A 86 -3.62 2.88 3.38
N ILE A 87 -3.07 3.99 2.90
CA ILE A 87 -2.19 4.87 3.68
C ILE A 87 -3.01 5.77 4.63
N THR A 88 -4.29 5.99 4.31
CA THR A 88 -5.20 6.78 5.14
C THR A 88 -5.88 5.93 6.21
N GLY A 89 -5.38 5.96 7.46
CA GLY A 89 -6.15 5.57 8.65
C GLY A 89 -5.85 4.21 9.30
N GLY A 90 -4.92 3.40 8.77
CA GLY A 90 -4.44 2.18 9.43
C GLY A 90 -5.51 1.13 9.77
N GLN A 91 -6.69 1.23 9.18
CA GLN A 91 -7.77 0.25 9.34
C GLN A 91 -7.58 -0.89 8.34
N LYS A 92 -7.89 -2.12 8.75
CA LYS A 92 -7.89 -3.27 7.83
C LYS A 92 -9.07 -3.18 6.88
N ALA A 93 -8.83 -3.46 5.60
CA ALA A 93 -9.90 -3.57 4.63
C ALA A 93 -10.79 -4.78 4.94
N ILE A 94 -12.09 -4.62 4.71
CA ILE A 94 -13.07 -5.71 4.80
C ILE A 94 -13.55 -6.17 3.42
N GLY A 95 -13.25 -5.41 2.37
CA GLY A 95 -13.60 -5.74 1.00
C GLY A 95 -13.02 -4.74 0.00
N ILE A 96 -13.06 -5.12 -1.28
CA ILE A 96 -12.61 -4.30 -2.39
C ILE A 96 -13.61 -4.39 -3.55
N GLU A 97 -13.80 -3.27 -4.22
CA GLU A 97 -14.66 -3.11 -5.38
C GLU A 97 -13.89 -2.42 -6.51
N PRO A 98 -14.43 -2.36 -7.75
CA PRO A 98 -13.73 -1.71 -8.85
C PRO A 98 -13.24 -0.30 -8.54
N ASN A 99 -14.00 0.51 -7.78
CA ASN A 99 -13.66 1.92 -7.56
C ASN A 99 -13.44 2.32 -6.10
N ARG A 100 -13.63 1.41 -5.13
CA ARG A 100 -13.41 1.70 -3.70
C ARG A 100 -12.92 0.50 -2.87
N ILE A 101 -12.25 0.79 -1.76
CA ILE A 101 -11.91 -0.17 -0.70
C ILE A 101 -12.81 0.10 0.51
N LEU A 102 -13.31 -0.96 1.14
CA LEU A 102 -14.27 -0.91 2.22
C LEU A 102 -13.59 -1.10 3.59
N PHE A 103 -13.95 -0.27 4.57
CA PHE A 103 -13.45 -0.32 5.95
C PHE A 103 -14.58 -0.44 6.99
N GLY A 104 -15.74 -0.96 6.59
CA GLY A 104 -16.96 -0.96 7.40
C GLY A 104 -17.84 0.24 7.08
N ASN A 105 -17.91 1.21 7.98
CA ASN A 105 -18.80 2.37 7.84
C ASN A 105 -18.30 3.41 6.82
N VAL A 106 -17.06 3.30 6.36
CA VAL A 106 -16.43 4.22 5.40
C VAL A 106 -15.76 3.46 4.26
N SER A 107 -15.50 4.18 3.17
CA SER A 107 -14.78 3.64 2.00
C SER A 107 -13.84 4.69 1.43
N GLY A 108 -12.71 4.25 0.89
CA GLY A 108 -11.80 5.11 0.13
C GLY A 108 -11.89 4.83 -1.36
N TYR A 109 -11.88 5.87 -2.18
CA TYR A 109 -12.05 5.80 -3.63
C TYR A 109 -10.72 5.99 -4.36
N ARG A 110 -10.50 5.24 -5.44
CA ARG A 110 -9.26 5.34 -6.23
C ARG A 110 -9.17 6.56 -7.15
N ASN A 111 -10.31 7.12 -7.53
CA ASN A 111 -10.43 8.17 -8.55
C ASN A 111 -11.34 9.30 -8.05
N THR A 112 -10.83 10.13 -7.14
CA THR A 112 -11.55 11.32 -6.71
C THR A 112 -11.19 12.47 -7.66
N PRO A 113 -12.16 13.13 -8.34
CA PRO A 113 -11.86 14.22 -9.26
C PRO A 113 -11.04 15.33 -8.61
N GLY A 114 -9.99 15.79 -9.28
CA GLY A 114 -9.09 16.83 -8.77
C GLY A 114 -8.07 16.35 -7.72
N VAL A 115 -8.11 15.07 -7.34
CA VAL A 115 -7.16 14.48 -6.38
C VAL A 115 -5.99 13.87 -7.15
N PRO A 116 -4.74 14.32 -6.90
CA PRO A 116 -3.56 13.80 -7.59
C PRO A 116 -3.19 12.38 -7.12
N VAL A 117 -2.41 11.69 -7.95
CA VAL A 117 -1.92 10.34 -7.64
C VAL A 117 -0.47 10.42 -7.15
N GLY A 118 -0.21 9.85 -5.98
CA GLY A 118 1.11 9.75 -5.37
C GLY A 118 2.03 8.75 -6.05
N LEU A 119 3.18 8.52 -5.40
CA LEU A 119 4.05 7.38 -5.70
C LEU A 119 3.99 6.38 -4.55
N PRO A 120 4.20 5.08 -4.78
CA PRO A 120 4.11 4.08 -3.72
C PRO A 120 5.11 4.37 -2.60
N ILE A 121 4.69 4.17 -1.35
CA ILE A 121 5.47 4.58 -0.17
C ILE A 121 6.89 3.97 -0.10
N TRP A 122 7.12 2.81 -0.70
CA TRP A 122 8.46 2.21 -0.80
C TRP A 122 9.39 2.99 -1.74
N GLU A 123 8.88 3.50 -2.88
CA GLU A 123 9.67 4.37 -3.75
C GLU A 123 10.02 5.68 -3.05
N PHE A 124 9.11 6.23 -2.24
CA PHE A 124 9.38 7.41 -1.41
C PHE A 124 10.53 7.15 -0.45
N ALA A 125 10.51 5.99 0.22
CA ALA A 125 11.54 5.59 1.18
C ALA A 125 12.92 5.47 0.51
N THR A 126 13.00 4.82 -0.67
CA THR A 126 14.25 4.68 -1.43
C THR A 126 14.83 6.04 -1.81
N ARG A 127 14.00 6.98 -2.28
CA ARG A 127 14.43 8.34 -2.66
C ARG A 127 14.99 9.14 -1.48
N ARG A 128 14.55 8.85 -0.25
CA ARG A 128 15.08 9.51 0.97
C ARG A 128 16.33 8.84 1.53
N GLY A 129 16.46 7.52 1.36
CA GLY A 129 17.64 6.77 1.80
C GLY A 129 18.88 6.96 0.92
N GLY A 130 18.71 7.45 -0.31
CA GLY A 130 19.80 7.80 -1.23
C GLY A 130 20.29 9.25 -1.15
N LYS A 131 19.89 10.00 -0.11
CA LYS A 131 20.40 11.35 0.18
C LYS A 131 21.26 11.36 1.43
#